data_AF-A0A818GWZ5-F1
#
_entry.id   AF-A0A818GWZ5-F1
#
_cell.length_a   1.000
_cell.length_b   1.000
_cell.length_c   1.000
_cell.angle_alpha   90.00
_cell.angle_beta   90.00
_cell.angle_gamma   90.00
#
_symmetry.space_group_name_H-M   'P 1'
#
loop_
_entity.id
_entity.type
_entity.pdbx_description
1 polymer ?
#
loop_
_entity_poly.entity_id
_entity_poly.type
_entity_poly.pdbx_seq_one_letter_code
_entity_poly.pdbx_strand_id
1 'polypeptide(L)'
;MIFQIYFFAIYLRENTGVIVNIYGKNSDLIVDRQAEIQYMIHLAQFHISPSIVLTFNNGFIYEYLPGSPVSNGDEEKASHLNHIPWLKITGDINKIEKIIDDKSSQWSNLSNVLFDIINHFIEYAGSNNEEPDYDNTYPQCDKQKQWLEIYLSNALFLNDKFEKQMTIDELCDSGDCLRAPIHLYWSLL
;
A
#
# COMPACT_ATOMS: atom_id res chain seq x y z
N MET A 1 0.77 18.61 -9.81
CA MET A 1 1.53 18.55 -11.08
C MET A 1 1.54 17.07 -11.45
N ILE A 2 0.96 16.63 -12.57
CA ILE A 2 0.73 15.18 -12.76
C ILE A 2 2.06 14.47 -13.06
N PHE A 3 2.58 13.72 -12.07
CA PHE A 3 3.70 12.80 -12.27
C PHE A 3 3.22 11.60 -13.09
N GLN A 4 3.48 11.63 -14.38
CA GLN A 4 3.03 10.58 -15.28
C GLN A 4 3.99 9.40 -15.24
N ILE A 5 3.62 8.34 -14.53
CA ILE A 5 4.30 7.03 -14.63
C ILE A 5 3.67 6.28 -15.80
N TYR A 6 4.50 5.70 -16.66
CA TYR A 6 4.02 4.93 -17.81
C TYR A 6 4.22 3.44 -17.55
N PHE A 7 3.15 2.68 -17.71
CA PHE A 7 3.18 1.22 -17.62
C PHE A 7 2.91 0.63 -19.00
N PHE A 8 3.79 -0.26 -19.45
CA PHE A 8 3.60 -1.05 -20.66
C PHE A 8 3.62 -2.53 -20.28
N ALA A 9 2.53 -3.25 -20.57
CA ALA A 9 2.51 -4.69 -20.47
C ALA A 9 2.97 -5.31 -21.80
N ILE A 10 4.04 -6.12 -21.75
CA ILE A 10 4.53 -6.88 -22.90
C ILE A 10 4.20 -8.35 -22.66
N TYR A 11 3.27 -8.88 -23.44
CA TYR A 11 2.85 -10.28 -23.36
C TYR A 11 3.68 -11.16 -24.28
N LEU A 12 4.24 -12.23 -23.72
CA LEU A 12 4.98 -13.25 -24.46
C LEU A 12 4.06 -14.41 -24.87
N ARG A 13 3.12 -14.78 -23.98
CA ARG A 13 2.07 -15.81 -24.17
C ARG A 13 0.85 -15.48 -23.28
N GLU A 14 -0.23 -16.26 -23.39
CA GLU A 14 -1.34 -16.18 -22.44
C GLU A 14 -0.83 -16.26 -20.99
N ASN A 15 -1.21 -15.29 -20.17
CA ASN A 15 -0.81 -15.16 -18.75
C ASN A 15 0.70 -15.10 -18.48
N THR A 16 1.53 -14.84 -19.50
CA THR A 16 2.97 -14.69 -19.33
C THR A 16 3.44 -13.41 -20.00
N GLY A 17 4.04 -12.52 -19.22
CA GLY A 17 4.54 -11.24 -19.73
C GLY A 17 5.44 -10.53 -18.73
N VAL A 18 5.81 -9.32 -19.09
CA VAL A 18 6.53 -8.39 -18.23
C VAL A 18 5.85 -7.04 -18.22
N ILE A 19 5.99 -6.31 -17.12
CA ILE A 19 5.58 -4.91 -17.02
C ILE A 19 6.83 -4.04 -17.07
N VAL A 20 6.83 -3.10 -18.01
CA VAL A 20 7.83 -2.04 -18.11
C VAL A 20 7.29 -0.83 -17.38
N ASN A 21 7.97 -0.45 -16.30
CA ASN A 21 7.69 0.76 -15.53
C ASN A 21 8.66 1.86 -15.96
N ILE A 22 8.15 2.98 -16.45
CA ILE A 22 8.94 4.15 -16.87
C ILE A 22 8.60 5.33 -15.98
N TYR A 23 9.64 5.91 -15.37
CA TYR A 23 9.49 7.04 -14.46
C TYR A 23 9.04 8.30 -15.19
N GLY A 24 8.12 9.02 -14.56
CA GLY A 24 7.72 10.35 -15.00
C GLY A 24 8.83 11.38 -14.78
N LYS A 25 8.78 12.46 -15.58
CA LYS A 25 9.72 13.57 -15.44
C LYS A 25 9.67 14.15 -14.02
N ASN A 26 10.85 14.39 -13.42
CA ASN A 26 11.04 14.97 -12.08
C ASN A 26 10.46 14.15 -10.92
N SER A 27 10.08 12.88 -11.15
CA SER A 27 9.53 12.03 -10.09
C SER A 27 10.58 11.60 -9.05
N ASP A 28 11.87 11.72 -9.40
CA ASP A 28 13.04 11.54 -8.52
C ASP A 28 13.16 12.61 -7.42
N LEU A 29 12.44 13.74 -7.54
CA LEU A 29 12.37 14.76 -6.48
C LEU A 29 11.60 14.27 -5.24
N ILE A 30 10.79 13.23 -5.39
CA ILE A 30 9.85 12.75 -4.35
C ILE A 30 10.11 11.27 -4.05
N VAL A 31 10.51 10.48 -5.05
CA VAL A 31 10.70 9.04 -4.90
C VAL A 31 12.18 8.68 -4.92
N ASP A 32 12.65 8.09 -3.82
CA ASP A 32 13.97 7.44 -3.77
C ASP A 32 13.92 6.13 -4.57
N ARG A 33 14.48 6.20 -5.80
CA ARG A 33 14.51 5.07 -6.74
C ARG A 33 15.38 3.92 -6.26
N GLN A 34 16.44 4.21 -5.52
CA GLN A 34 17.30 3.15 -5.01
C GLN A 34 16.56 2.39 -3.90
N ALA A 35 15.90 3.12 -2.99
CA ALA A 35 15.08 2.51 -1.95
C ALA A 35 13.93 1.67 -2.55
N GLU A 36 13.18 2.20 -3.51
CA GLU A 36 12.09 1.51 -4.22
C GLU A 36 12.52 0.15 -4.79
N ILE A 37 13.62 0.14 -5.57
CA ILE A 37 14.15 -1.08 -6.17
C ILE A 37 14.64 -2.07 -5.11
N GLN A 38 15.33 -1.60 -4.06
CA GLN A 38 15.79 -2.47 -2.98
C GLN A 38 14.61 -3.10 -2.22
N TYR A 39 13.53 -2.35 -2.00
CA TYR A 39 12.32 -2.89 -1.37
C TYR A 39 11.67 -3.96 -2.24
N MET A 40 11.49 -3.69 -3.53
CA MET A 40 10.92 -4.67 -4.46
C MET A 40 11.76 -5.96 -4.53
N ILE A 41 13.10 -5.85 -4.63
CA ILE A 41 13.99 -7.02 -4.64
C ILE A 41 13.84 -7.82 -3.35
N HIS A 42 13.84 -7.15 -2.19
CA HIS A 42 13.73 -7.81 -0.91
C HIS A 42 12.37 -8.51 -0.76
N LEU A 43 11.26 -7.83 -1.07
CA LEU A 43 9.92 -8.41 -1.00
C LEU A 43 9.72 -9.57 -1.99
N ALA A 44 10.38 -9.54 -3.15
CA ALA A 44 10.34 -10.62 -4.13
C ALA A 44 10.98 -11.92 -3.59
N GLN A 45 12.00 -11.83 -2.72
CA GLN A 45 12.60 -13.01 -2.06
C GLN A 45 11.60 -13.80 -1.21
N PHE A 46 10.50 -13.15 -0.81
CA PHE A 46 9.43 -13.74 -0.01
C PHE A 46 8.13 -13.95 -0.83
N HIS A 47 8.18 -13.79 -2.16
CA HIS A 47 7.03 -13.91 -3.07
C HIS A 47 5.87 -12.93 -2.78
N ILE A 48 6.19 -11.79 -2.17
CA ILE A 48 5.23 -10.72 -1.86
C ILE A 48 5.12 -9.72 -3.02
N SER A 49 6.26 -9.40 -3.62
CA SER A 49 6.37 -8.51 -4.78
C SER A 49 6.73 -9.33 -6.03
N PRO A 50 6.28 -8.92 -7.23
CA PRO A 50 6.81 -9.48 -8.46
C PRO A 50 8.33 -9.34 -8.54
N SER A 51 8.99 -10.30 -9.19
CA SER A 51 10.43 -10.29 -9.36
C SER A 51 10.86 -9.21 -10.36
N ILE A 52 11.91 -8.45 -10.02
CA ILE A 52 12.56 -7.54 -10.97
C ILE A 52 13.38 -8.36 -11.97
N VAL A 53 13.12 -8.13 -13.25
CA VAL A 53 13.84 -8.77 -14.36
C VAL A 53 15.11 -7.97 -14.69
N LEU A 54 14.99 -6.65 -14.82
CA LEU A 54 16.13 -5.74 -15.06
C LEU A 54 15.78 -4.30 -14.68
N THR A 55 16.81 -3.47 -14.51
CA THR A 55 16.69 -2.02 -14.28
C THR A 55 17.39 -1.24 -15.41
N PHE A 56 16.95 -0.01 -15.64
CA PHE A 56 17.55 0.92 -16.61
C PHE A 56 17.43 2.37 -16.11
N ASN A 57 18.07 3.32 -16.80
CA ASN A 57 18.23 4.68 -16.28
C ASN A 57 16.92 5.41 -15.93
N ASN A 58 15.82 5.13 -16.65
CA ASN A 58 14.53 5.77 -16.45
C ASN A 58 13.41 4.79 -16.08
N GLY A 59 13.74 3.65 -15.48
CA GLY A 59 12.73 2.68 -15.10
C GLY A 59 13.26 1.28 -14.81
N PHE A 60 12.34 0.33 -14.76
CA PHE A 60 12.66 -1.08 -14.54
C PHE A 60 11.60 -1.98 -15.16
N ILE A 61 11.94 -3.26 -15.30
CA ILE A 61 11.05 -4.30 -15.80
C ILE A 61 10.84 -5.32 -14.69
N TYR A 62 9.58 -5.70 -14.45
CA TYR A 62 9.22 -6.73 -13.48
C TYR A 62 8.20 -7.70 -14.06
N GLU A 63 8.03 -8.83 -13.38
CA GLU A 63 7.11 -9.90 -13.77
C GLU A 63 5.64 -9.41 -13.87
N TYR A 64 4.95 -9.80 -14.94
CA TYR A 64 3.49 -9.59 -15.03
C TYR A 64 2.76 -10.60 -14.15
N LEU A 65 1.93 -10.11 -13.24
CA LEU A 65 1.01 -10.95 -12.48
C LEU A 65 -0.39 -10.90 -13.10
N PRO A 66 -0.96 -12.02 -13.56
CA PRO A 66 -2.31 -12.05 -14.08
C PRO A 66 -3.31 -11.73 -12.97
N GLY A 67 -4.22 -10.79 -13.24
CA GLY A 67 -5.24 -10.38 -12.30
C GLY A 67 -6.04 -9.18 -12.80
N SER A 68 -7.00 -8.73 -12.01
CA SER A 68 -7.76 -7.51 -12.24
C SER A 68 -7.67 -6.63 -11.01
N PRO A 69 -7.52 -5.29 -11.16
CA PRO A 69 -7.60 -4.37 -10.03
C PRO A 69 -8.94 -4.51 -9.31
N VAL A 70 -8.94 -4.28 -8.00
CA VAL A 70 -10.18 -4.16 -7.22
C VAL A 70 -10.85 -2.84 -7.63
N SER A 71 -12.14 -2.90 -7.95
CA SER A 71 -12.91 -1.72 -8.35
C SER A 71 -13.77 -1.19 -7.19
N ASN A 72 -14.10 0.11 -7.21
CA ASN A 72 -15.06 0.68 -6.25
C ASN A 72 -16.40 -0.07 -6.35
N GLY A 73 -16.94 -0.54 -5.22
CA GLY A 73 -18.13 -1.39 -5.17
C GLY A 73 -17.87 -2.90 -5.03
N ASP A 74 -16.61 -3.34 -5.13
CA ASP A 74 -16.18 -4.71 -4.79
C ASP A 74 -15.91 -4.88 -3.27
N GLU A 75 -16.52 -4.08 -2.40
CA GLU A 75 -16.27 -4.09 -0.94
C GLU A 75 -16.45 -5.49 -0.30
N GLU A 76 -17.36 -6.32 -0.83
CA GLU A 76 -17.52 -7.73 -0.42
C GLU A 76 -16.35 -8.63 -0.81
N LYS A 77 -15.56 -8.26 -1.84
CA LYS A 77 -14.29 -8.95 -2.17
C LYS A 77 -13.12 -8.40 -1.36
N ALA A 78 -13.18 -7.15 -0.92
CA ALA A 78 -12.17 -6.52 -0.06
C ALA A 78 -12.29 -6.93 1.41
N SER A 79 -13.50 -7.27 1.88
CA SER A 79 -13.74 -7.89 3.19
C SER A 79 -13.15 -9.31 3.29
N HIS A 80 -12.89 -9.97 2.15
CA HIS A 80 -11.88 -11.01 2.06
C HIS A 80 -10.51 -10.33 1.93
N LEU A 81 -9.92 -9.99 3.07
CA LEU A 81 -8.70 -9.21 3.23
C LEU A 81 -7.44 -9.74 2.51
N ASN A 82 -7.54 -10.73 1.63
CA ASN A 82 -6.46 -11.25 0.79
C ASN A 82 -5.96 -10.28 -0.30
N HIS A 83 -6.52 -9.07 -0.42
CA HIS A 83 -6.24 -8.15 -1.53
C HIS A 83 -5.53 -6.85 -1.15
N ILE A 84 -5.34 -6.55 0.14
CA ILE A 84 -4.37 -5.51 0.53
C ILE A 84 -2.98 -6.12 0.32
N PRO A 85 -2.06 -5.48 -0.43
CA PRO A 85 -0.71 -6.00 -0.64
C PRO A 85 -0.03 -6.40 0.69
N TRP A 86 -0.30 -5.67 1.77
CA TRP A 86 0.15 -5.95 3.14
C TRP A 86 -0.54 -7.11 3.86
N LEU A 87 -1.75 -7.55 3.47
CA LEU A 87 -2.36 -8.74 4.05
C LEU A 87 -1.94 -10.04 3.35
N LYS A 88 -1.52 -9.98 2.07
CA LYS A 88 -0.74 -11.08 1.48
C LYS A 88 0.61 -11.24 2.17
N ILE A 89 1.17 -10.15 2.68
CA ILE A 89 2.36 -10.16 3.54
C ILE A 89 2.08 -10.95 4.82
N THR A 90 0.90 -10.80 5.44
CA THR A 90 0.48 -11.52 6.68
C THR A 90 0.19 -13.01 6.56
N GLY A 91 0.15 -13.58 5.34
CA GLY A 91 -0.13 -15.02 5.15
C GLY A 91 0.99 -15.95 5.65
N ASP A 92 2.20 -15.45 5.85
CA ASP A 92 3.35 -16.20 6.38
C ASP A 92 4.07 -15.35 7.43
N ILE A 93 3.47 -15.25 8.62
CA ILE A 93 3.94 -14.47 9.78
C ILE A 93 5.44 -14.68 10.05
N ASN A 94 5.95 -15.90 9.88
CA ASN A 94 7.36 -16.24 10.10
C ASN A 94 8.30 -15.55 9.09
N LYS A 95 7.85 -15.28 7.86
CA LYS A 95 8.63 -14.53 6.85
C LYS A 95 8.63 -13.04 7.14
N ILE A 96 7.54 -12.51 7.68
CA ILE A 96 7.39 -11.10 8.04
C ILE A 96 8.28 -10.75 9.21
N GLU A 97 8.27 -11.57 10.26
CA GLU A 97 9.12 -11.36 11.43
C GLU A 97 10.59 -11.20 11.01
N LYS A 98 11.04 -12.00 10.04
CA LYS A 98 12.41 -11.92 9.49
C LYS A 98 12.68 -10.66 8.65
N ILE A 99 11.70 -10.17 7.88
CA ILE A 99 11.80 -8.89 7.12
C ILE A 99 11.86 -7.71 8.09
N ILE A 100 11.06 -7.77 9.16
CA ILE A 100 10.92 -6.71 10.15
C ILE A 100 12.13 -6.65 11.08
N ASP A 101 12.69 -7.80 11.50
CA ASP A 101 13.86 -7.85 12.39
C ASP A 101 15.08 -7.15 11.75
N ASP A 102 15.21 -7.24 10.42
CA ASP A 102 16.29 -6.59 9.64
C ASP A 102 16.12 -5.07 9.47
N LYS A 103 14.92 -4.49 9.67
CA LYS A 103 14.61 -3.06 9.39
C LYS A 103 13.69 -2.38 10.42
N SER A 104 13.60 -2.93 11.63
CA SER A 104 12.62 -2.59 12.68
C SER A 104 12.58 -1.13 13.11
N SER A 105 13.49 -0.24 12.70
CA SER A 105 13.47 1.18 13.10
C SER A 105 12.64 2.10 12.21
N GLN A 106 12.51 1.82 10.90
CA GLN A 106 11.83 2.74 9.98
C GLN A 106 10.36 2.36 9.74
N TRP A 107 10.07 1.07 9.57
CA TRP A 107 8.72 0.57 9.28
C TRP A 107 7.86 0.37 10.53
N SER A 108 8.48 0.29 11.71
CA SER A 108 7.73 0.18 12.96
C SER A 108 7.33 1.55 13.52
N ASN A 109 7.74 2.67 12.91
CA ASN A 109 7.36 3.97 13.42
C ASN A 109 5.82 4.10 13.35
N LEU A 110 5.19 4.35 14.50
CA LEU A 110 3.74 4.50 14.61
C LEU A 110 3.21 5.51 13.58
N SER A 111 3.98 6.56 13.29
CA SER A 111 3.65 7.55 12.27
C SER A 111 3.48 6.97 10.85
N ASN A 112 4.29 5.99 10.46
CA ASN A 112 4.21 5.39 9.12
C ASN A 112 3.01 4.47 8.99
N VAL A 113 2.73 3.69 10.04
CA VAL A 113 1.55 2.82 10.05
C VAL A 113 0.27 3.64 10.08
N LEU A 114 0.23 4.72 10.87
CA LEU A 114 -0.90 5.66 10.87
C LEU A 114 -1.09 6.29 9.48
N PHE A 115 -0.01 6.71 8.82
CA PHE A 115 -0.09 7.23 7.46
C PHE A 115 -0.70 6.21 6.49
N ASP A 116 -0.24 4.95 6.52
CA ASP A 116 -0.74 3.89 5.62
C ASP A 116 -2.23 3.57 5.86
N ILE A 117 -2.65 3.43 7.12
CA ILE A 117 -4.05 3.17 7.48
C ILE A 117 -4.96 4.30 7.00
N ILE A 118 -4.59 5.55 7.30
CA ILE A 118 -5.45 6.70 6.95
C ILE A 118 -5.42 6.97 5.45
N ASN A 119 -4.27 6.79 4.78
CA ASN A 119 -4.21 6.87 3.33
C ASN A 119 -5.10 5.82 2.67
N HIS A 120 -5.12 4.59 3.18
CA HIS A 120 -6.03 3.55 2.71
C HIS A 120 -7.50 3.97 2.81
N PHE A 121 -7.92 4.57 3.93
CA PHE A 121 -9.30 5.07 4.07
C PHE A 121 -9.60 6.26 3.16
N ILE A 122 -8.63 7.14 2.91
CA ILE A 122 -8.77 8.25 1.96
C ILE A 122 -9.02 7.74 0.54
N GLU A 123 -8.38 6.64 0.14
CA GLU A 123 -8.53 6.05 -1.20
C GLU A 123 -9.95 5.49 -1.47
N TYR A 124 -10.78 5.27 -0.44
CA TYR A 124 -12.19 4.87 -0.62
C TYR A 124 -12.99 5.93 -1.39
N ALA A 125 -12.59 7.20 -1.28
CA ALA A 125 -13.15 8.32 -2.05
C ALA A 125 -13.00 8.16 -3.57
N GLY A 126 -12.15 7.24 -4.01
CA GLY A 126 -11.78 7.08 -5.41
C GLY A 126 -10.51 7.85 -5.74
N SER A 127 -9.66 7.21 -6.53
CA SER A 127 -8.39 7.76 -7.04
C SER A 127 -8.32 7.77 -8.58
N ASN A 128 -9.39 7.33 -9.24
CA ASN A 128 -9.49 7.29 -10.69
C ASN A 128 -9.88 8.67 -11.25
N ASN A 129 -9.93 8.82 -12.58
CA ASN A 129 -10.20 10.09 -13.29
C ASN A 129 -11.62 10.68 -13.08
N GLU A 130 -12.27 10.37 -11.96
CA GLU A 130 -13.55 10.89 -11.50
C GLU A 130 -13.31 11.77 -10.26
N GLU A 131 -14.20 12.72 -9.99
CA GLU A 131 -14.07 13.54 -8.78
C GLU A 131 -14.22 12.66 -7.52
N PRO A 132 -13.30 12.74 -6.55
CA PRO A 132 -13.36 11.88 -5.36
C PRO A 132 -14.58 12.20 -4.50
N ASP A 133 -15.36 11.18 -4.15
CA ASP A 133 -16.59 11.30 -3.35
C ASP A 133 -16.34 11.02 -1.87
N TYR A 134 -15.74 11.99 -1.21
CA TYR A 134 -15.41 11.94 0.21
C TYR A 134 -16.61 11.87 1.16
N ASP A 135 -17.78 12.32 0.72
CA ASP A 135 -18.95 12.45 1.59
C ASP A 135 -19.71 11.12 1.70
N ASN A 136 -19.80 10.38 0.59
CA ASN A 136 -20.61 9.15 0.57
C ASN A 136 -19.78 7.86 0.69
N THR A 137 -18.49 7.90 0.37
CA THR A 137 -17.68 6.66 0.29
C THR A 137 -16.60 6.54 1.36
N TYR A 138 -16.19 7.65 2.01
CA TYR A 138 -15.22 7.59 3.10
C TYR A 138 -15.79 6.75 4.26
N PRO A 139 -15.05 5.75 4.77
CA PRO A 139 -15.57 4.85 5.79
C PRO A 139 -15.82 5.61 7.08
N GLN A 140 -17.03 5.50 7.60
CA GLN A 140 -17.38 6.05 8.92
C GLN A 140 -16.72 5.23 10.04
N CYS A 141 -16.64 5.82 11.24
CA CYS A 141 -15.96 5.26 12.41
C CYS A 141 -16.24 3.76 12.63
N ASP A 142 -17.51 3.32 12.58
CA ASP A 142 -17.87 1.92 12.77
C ASP A 142 -17.24 0.97 11.73
N LYS A 143 -17.19 1.38 10.46
CA LYS A 143 -16.53 0.60 9.40
C LYS A 143 -15.01 0.59 9.58
N GLN A 144 -14.42 1.71 10.00
CA GLN A 144 -12.99 1.79 10.29
C GLN A 144 -12.60 0.86 11.44
N LYS A 145 -13.38 0.82 12.53
CA LYS A 145 -13.16 -0.10 13.66
C LYS A 145 -13.18 -1.55 13.23
N GLN A 146 -14.20 -1.96 12.46
CA GLN A 146 -14.30 -3.32 11.94
C GLN A 146 -13.08 -3.69 11.09
N TRP A 147 -12.61 -2.78 10.23
CA TRP A 147 -11.41 -3.01 9.44
C TRP A 147 -10.16 -3.12 10.33
N LEU A 148 -10.02 -2.24 11.32
CA LEU A 148 -8.88 -2.19 12.24
C LEU A 148 -8.78 -3.43 13.12
N GLU A 149 -9.91 -3.93 13.64
CA GLU A 149 -9.96 -5.18 14.40
C GLU A 149 -9.40 -6.35 13.58
N ILE A 150 -9.79 -6.43 12.31
CA ILE A 150 -9.31 -7.49 11.44
C ILE A 150 -7.84 -7.26 11.04
N TYR A 151 -7.46 -6.02 10.73
CA TYR A 151 -6.09 -5.68 10.37
C TYR A 151 -5.11 -5.99 11.52
N LEU A 152 -5.40 -5.53 12.74
CA LEU A 152 -4.54 -5.71 13.90
C LEU A 152 -4.50 -7.18 14.35
N SER A 153 -5.60 -7.91 14.29
CA SER A 153 -5.61 -9.35 14.62
C SER A 153 -4.76 -10.20 13.67
N ASN A 154 -4.59 -9.77 12.41
CA ASN A 154 -3.70 -10.43 11.44
C ASN A 154 -2.26 -9.88 11.46
N ALA A 155 -2.07 -8.66 11.98
CA ALA A 155 -0.76 -8.04 12.16
C ALA A 155 -0.29 -8.16 13.61
N LEU A 156 -0.05 -9.39 14.09
CA LEU A 156 0.26 -9.70 15.50
C LEU A 156 1.35 -8.81 16.12
N PHE A 157 2.41 -8.48 15.36
CA PHE A 157 3.50 -7.62 15.82
C PHE A 157 3.07 -6.14 16.01
N LEU A 158 2.11 -5.69 15.22
CA LEU A 158 1.51 -4.36 15.35
C LEU A 158 0.52 -4.36 16.51
N ASN A 159 -0.25 -5.43 16.70
CA ASN A 159 -1.28 -5.49 17.74
C ASN A 159 -0.71 -5.14 19.11
N ASP A 160 0.38 -5.81 19.50
CA ASP A 160 1.07 -5.55 20.76
C ASP A 160 1.58 -4.11 20.90
N LYS A 161 2.03 -3.50 19.80
CA LYS A 161 2.55 -2.14 19.79
C LYS A 161 1.44 -1.10 19.85
N PHE A 162 0.35 -1.34 19.14
CA PHE A 162 -0.85 -0.49 19.15
C PHE A 162 -1.57 -0.60 20.48
N GLU A 163 -1.92 -1.79 20.97
CA GLU A 163 -2.59 -1.95 22.26
C GLU A 163 -1.84 -1.27 23.42
N LYS A 164 -0.49 -1.18 23.35
CA LYS A 164 0.35 -0.49 24.34
C LYS A 164 0.39 1.03 24.19
N GLN A 165 0.01 1.60 23.04
CA GLN A 165 0.15 3.03 22.72
C GLN A 165 -1.16 3.75 22.42
N MET A 166 -2.14 3.04 21.84
CA MET A 166 -3.39 3.59 21.34
C MET A 166 -4.46 2.50 21.19
N THR A 167 -5.67 2.77 21.65
CA THR A 167 -6.83 1.92 21.45
C THR A 167 -7.39 2.04 20.02
N ILE A 168 -8.21 1.08 19.58
CA ILE A 168 -8.89 1.14 18.28
C ILE A 168 -9.78 2.39 18.16
N ASP A 169 -10.40 2.82 19.27
CA ASP A 169 -11.20 4.04 19.31
C ASP A 169 -10.34 5.29 19.07
N GLU A 170 -9.24 5.43 19.79
CA GLU A 170 -8.29 6.53 19.61
C GLU A 170 -7.64 6.54 18.21
N LEU A 171 -7.49 5.36 17.60
CA LEU A 171 -6.98 5.20 16.24
C LEU A 171 -7.97 5.70 15.20
N CYS A 172 -9.26 5.42 15.37
CA CYS A 172 -10.31 5.99 14.52
C CYS A 172 -10.38 7.52 14.66
N ASP A 173 -10.33 8.03 15.90
CA ASP A 173 -10.36 9.48 16.16
C ASP A 173 -9.14 10.20 15.55
N SER A 174 -7.98 9.51 15.57
CA SER A 174 -6.76 10.01 14.93
C SER A 174 -6.90 10.11 13.41
N GLY A 175 -7.73 9.27 12.79
CA GLY A 175 -7.97 9.30 11.36
C GLY A 175 -8.57 10.61 10.88
N ASP A 176 -9.52 11.17 11.63
CA ASP A 176 -10.11 12.47 11.31
C ASP A 176 -9.11 13.61 11.43
N CYS A 177 -8.20 13.53 12.41
CA CYS A 177 -7.14 14.53 12.60
C CYS A 177 -6.06 14.46 11.51
N LEU A 178 -5.71 13.25 11.07
CA LEU A 178 -4.63 13.01 10.11
C LEU A 178 -5.08 13.09 8.64
N ARG A 179 -6.39 13.07 8.39
CA ARG A 179 -6.94 13.18 7.04
C ARG A 179 -6.50 14.45 6.32
N ALA A 180 -6.68 15.61 6.93
CA ALA A 180 -6.29 16.90 6.35
C ALA A 180 -4.79 17.01 6.02
N PRO A 181 -3.84 16.66 6.92
CA PRO A 181 -2.42 16.70 6.58
C PRO A 181 -2.02 15.67 5.51
N ILE A 182 -2.68 14.52 5.39
CA ILE A 182 -2.40 13.56 4.31
C ILE A 182 -2.93 14.05 2.96
N HIS A 183 -4.10 14.69 2.91
CA HIS A 183 -4.53 15.39 1.69
C HIS A 183 -3.57 16.50 1.30
N LEU A 184 -3.07 17.28 2.27
CA LEU A 184 -2.07 18.31 2.02
C LEU A 184 -0.78 17.69 1.46
N TYR A 185 -0.30 16.59 2.04
CA TYR A 185 0.84 15.83 1.53
C TYR A 185 0.66 15.52 0.04
N TRP A 186 -0.46 14.91 -0.35
CA TRP A 186 -0.72 14.61 -1.77
C TRP A 186 -0.89 15.85 -2.65
N SER A 187 -1.44 16.94 -2.14
CA SER A 187 -1.61 18.18 -2.91
C SER A 187 -0.29 18.89 -3.23
N LEU A 188 0.75 18.63 -2.43
CA LEU A 188 2.08 19.21 -2.59
C LEU A 188 2.96 18.41 -3.56
N LEU A 189 2.51 17.20 -3.95
CA LEU A 189 3.13 16.34 -4.95
C LEU A 189 2.41 16.57 -6.31
#